data_AF-X5QXN7-F1
#
_entry.id   AF-X5QXN7-F1
#
_cell.length_a   1.000
_cell.length_b   1.000
_cell.length_c   1.000
_cell.angle_alpha   90.00
_cell.angle_beta   90.00
_cell.angle_gamma   90.00
#
_symmetry.space_group_name_H-M   'P 1'
#
loop_
_entity.id
_entity.type
_entity.pdbx_description
1 polymer ?
#
loop_
_entity_poly.entity_id
_entity_poly.type
_entity_poly.pdbx_seq_one_letter_code
_entity_poly.pdbx_strand_id
1 'polypeptide(L)' 'MSLQVGDELQIIETDDGIILRPVPCDDVERQMRAARDVMDKYEPALRKLAVQIG' A
#
# COMPACT_ATOMS: atom_id res chain seq x y z
N MET A 1 0.70 19.45 -0.14
CA MET A 1 0.61 17.97 -0.09
C MET A 1 -0.73 17.62 -0.72
N SER A 2 -0.74 16.87 -1.82
CA SER A 2 -1.93 16.59 -2.62
C SER A 2 -2.40 15.15 -2.34
N LEU A 3 -3.71 14.95 -2.19
CA LEU A 3 -4.30 13.62 -2.01
C LEU A 3 -4.00 12.72 -3.22
N GLN A 4 -3.58 11.48 -2.97
CA GLN A 4 -3.39 10.45 -3.97
C GLN A 4 -4.42 9.33 -3.84
N VAL A 5 -4.62 8.61 -4.94
CA VAL A 5 -5.44 7.40 -4.94
C VAL A 5 -4.79 6.37 -4.00
N GLY A 6 -5.59 5.83 -3.08
CA GLY A 6 -5.14 4.89 -2.06
C GLY A 6 -4.68 5.54 -0.75
N ASP A 7 -4.79 6.86 -0.61
CA ASP A 7 -4.58 7.52 0.68
C ASP A 7 -5.69 7.17 1.66
N GLU A 8 -5.31 6.90 2.90
CA GLU A 8 -6.24 6.66 3.99
C GLU A 8 -6.65 7.97 4.64
N LEU A 9 -7.97 8.15 4.83
CA LEU A 9 -8.55 9.36 5.41
C LEU A 9 -9.26 9.00 6.72
N GLN A 10 -8.97 9.77 7.76
CA GLN A 10 -9.75 9.74 8.98
C GLN A 10 -11.03 10.56 8.77
N ILE A 11 -12.15 9.94 9.09
CA ILE A 11 -13.46 10.60 9.14
C ILE A 11 -13.65 11.16 10.55
N ILE A 12 -13.94 12.47 10.63
CA ILE A 12 -14.24 13.15 11.88
C ILE A 12 -15.63 13.76 11.72
N GLU A 13 -16.60 13.21 12.46
CA GLU A 13 -17.94 13.79 12.56
C GLU A 13 -17.93 14.99 13.50
N THR A 14 -18.53 16.08 13.06
CA THR A 14 -18.71 17.32 13.81
C THR A 14 -20.17 17.71 13.77
N ASP A 15 -20.59 18.59 14.68
CA ASP A 15 -21.98 19.04 14.77
C ASP A 15 -22.49 19.69 13.46
N ASP A 16 -21.59 20.30 12.68
CA ASP A 16 -21.91 20.99 11.42
C ASP A 16 -21.52 20.20 10.16
N GLY A 17 -21.07 18.94 10.29
CA GLY A 17 -20.74 18.10 9.13
C GLY A 17 -19.57 17.15 9.33
N ILE A 18 -18.96 16.73 8.23
CA ILE A 18 -17.90 15.71 8.20
C ILE A 18 -16.60 16.33 7.70
N ILE A 19 -15.53 16.13 8.46
CA ILE A 19 -14.17 16.50 8.06
C ILE A 19 -13.41 15.23 7.66
N LEU A 20 -12.80 15.25 6.47
CA LEU A 20 -11.88 14.21 6.02
C LEU A 20 -10.44 14.69 6.18
N ARG A 21 -9.65 14.00 7.02
CA ARG A 21 -8.26 14.35 7.27
C ARG A 21 -7.32 13.24 6.76
N PRO A 22 -6.26 13.56 6.01
CA PRO A 22 -5.26 12.55 5.66
C PRO A 22 -4.65 11.96 6.92
N VAL A 23 -4.64 10.64 7.02
CA VAL A 23 -3.82 9.96 8.02
C VAL A 23 -2.37 10.07 7.56
N PRO A 24 -1.43 10.53 8.41
CA PRO A 24 -0.01 10.47 8.07
C PRO A 24 0.36 9.00 7.86
N CYS A 25 0.45 8.58 6.61
CA CYS A 25 0.95 7.27 6.25
C CYS A 25 2.47 7.38 6.17
N ASP A 26 3.19 6.62 7.00
CA ASP A 26 4.63 6.49 6.84
C ASP A 26 4.89 5.91 5.44
N ASP A 27 5.45 6.75 4.55
CA ASP A 27 5.73 6.44 3.15
C ASP A 27 6.47 5.11 2.99
N VAL A 28 7.28 4.75 4.00
CA VAL A 28 8.03 3.50 4.10
C VAL A 28 7.12 2.27 4.16
N GLU A 29 6.06 2.26 4.97
CA GLU A 29 5.19 1.07 5.09
C GLU A 29 4.39 0.85 3.80
N ARG A 30 3.95 1.93 3.16
CA ARG A 30 3.30 1.90 1.85
C ARG A 30 4.26 1.40 0.76
N GLN A 31 5.49 1.87 0.74
CA GLN A 31 6.53 1.41 -0.19
C GLN A 31 6.84 -0.07 0.01
N MET A 32 6.93 -0.53 1.27
CA MET A 32 7.17 -1.94 1.59
C MET A 32 6.01 -2.85 1.16
N ARG A 33 4.75 -2.42 1.35
CA ARG A 33 3.59 -3.15 0.82
C ARG A 33 3.61 -3.22 -0.71
N ALA A 34 3.84 -2.10 -1.39
CA ALA A 34 3.91 -2.06 -2.85
C ALA A 34 5.04 -2.97 -3.38
N ALA A 35 6.20 -2.98 -2.71
CA ALA A 35 7.30 -3.86 -3.06
C ALA A 35 6.93 -5.35 -2.87
N ARG A 36 6.23 -5.69 -1.79
CA ARG A 36 5.74 -7.07 -1.55
C ARG A 36 4.73 -7.51 -2.60
N ASP A 37 3.75 -6.67 -2.94
CA ASP A 37 2.75 -6.99 -3.98
C ASP A 37 3.40 -7.26 -5.35
N VAL A 38 4.49 -6.56 -5.65
CA VAL A 38 5.28 -6.80 -6.86
C VAL A 38 6.07 -8.10 -6.73
N MET A 39 6.71 -8.35 -5.60
CA MET A 39 7.50 -9.57 -5.37
C MET A 39 6.63 -10.84 -5.41
N ASP A 40 5.43 -10.82 -4.84
CA ASP A 40 4.48 -11.95 -4.85
C ASP A 40 4.12 -12.38 -6.29
N LYS A 41 4.06 -11.43 -7.24
CA LYS A 41 3.80 -11.75 -8.66
C LYS A 41 4.94 -12.51 -9.30
N TYR A 42 6.18 -12.22 -8.90
CA TYR A 42 7.38 -12.84 -9.45
C TYR A 42 7.81 -14.10 -8.69
N GLU A 43 7.44 -14.24 -7.41
CA GLU A 43 7.74 -15.40 -6.58
C GLU A 43 7.43 -16.75 -7.25
N PRO A 44 6.26 -17.01 -7.84
CA PRO A 44 5.96 -18.30 -8.46
C PRO A 44 6.83 -18.57 -9.69
N ALA A 45 7.21 -17.54 -10.44
CA ALA A 45 8.09 -17.67 -11.60
C ALA A 45 9.53 -17.96 -11.18
N LEU A 46 10.04 -17.23 -10.19
CA LEU A 46 11.38 -17.43 -9.62
C LEU A 46 11.51 -18.81 -8.96
N ARG A 47 10.48 -19.27 -8.25
CA ARG A 47 10.44 -20.59 -7.62
C ARG A 47 10.43 -21.73 -8.64
N LYS A 48 9.67 -21.59 -9.73
CA LYS A 48 9.70 -22.56 -10.85
C LYS A 48 11.07 -22.62 -11.50
N LEU A 49 11.71 -21.46 -11.70
CA LEU A 49 13.05 -21.38 -12.25
C LEU A 49 14.02 -22.16 -11.35
N ALA A 50 14.07 -21.86 -10.05
CA ALA A 50 14.96 -22.52 -9.10
C ALA A 50 14.83 -24.05 -9.08
N VAL A 51 13.61 -24.59 -9.26
CA VAL A 51 13.36 -26.05 -9.34
C VAL A 51 13.83 -26.65 -10.68
N GLN A 52 13.89 -25.86 -11.76
CA GLN A 52 14.38 -26.33 -13.07
C GLN A 52 15.91 -26.27 -13.23
N ILE A 53 16.60 -25.47 -12.42
CA ILE A 53 18.07 -25.32 -12.46
C ILE A 53 18.80 -26.03 -11.32
N GLY A 54 18.07 -26.64 -10.37
CA GLY A 54 18.61 -27.47 -9.29
C GLY A 54 18.49 -28.95 -9.60
#